data_AF-A0A2U3P035-F1
#
_entry.id   AF-A0A2U3P035-F1
#
_cell.length_a   1.000
_cell.length_b   1.000
_cell.length_c   1.000
_cell.angle_alpha   90.00
_cell.angle_beta   90.00
_cell.angle_gamma   90.00
#
_symmetry.space_group_name_H-M   'P 1'
#
loop_
_entity.id
_entity.type
_entity.pdbx_description
1 polymer ?
#
loop_
_entity_poly.entity_id
_entity_poly.type
_entity_poly.pdbx_seq_one_letter_code
_entity_poly.pdbx_strand_id
1 'polypeptide(L)'
;MWCPSVSLSLWANAWLAGKAAPDDVLDALSLWAPKQSVTAYDAVAAGHTGLPWPDMDDAGTVSLLQTLRAAVGRPVVPNGPNVPGRLRGTINVLSPVPGDVRGLPPGTQFGRDALAAGEAVIITNPDDPNAAVGLVPEFSYEGDETDDEDPELCALSWIVYSLPGAPVLDHHDLGDAEYALRSAVRSAADALGTIGLEGAAGVEDPRGLVEQVLESTRHHRIPDHAPSRALRVLENAAHVDAIIAVSAGLSRLSDADPLGARVVAGVDVAGTQSSSQAQIASDALRPLNGVVRSARMAAVSAILHSAWND
;
A
#
# COMPACT_ATOMS: atom_id res chain seq x y z
N MET A 1 -3.21 1.00 6.09
CA MET A 1 -2.33 2.17 5.87
C MET A 1 -1.04 1.86 5.11
N TRP A 2 -0.24 0.95 5.63
CA TRP A 2 1.05 0.59 5.08
C TRP A 2 0.94 -0.67 4.23
N CYS A 3 1.76 -0.74 3.19
CA CYS A 3 1.95 -1.95 2.41
C CYS A 3 3.40 -1.97 1.89
N PRO A 4 3.90 -3.15 1.46
CA PRO A 4 5.21 -3.26 0.84
C PRO A 4 5.44 -2.24 -0.28
N SER A 5 4.46 -2.02 -1.16
CA SER A 5 4.59 -1.10 -2.31
C SER A 5 4.84 0.34 -1.88
N VAL A 6 4.17 0.79 -0.81
CA VAL A 6 4.40 2.12 -0.22
C VAL A 6 5.80 2.20 0.38
N SER A 7 6.21 1.19 1.14
CA SER A 7 7.54 1.17 1.77
C SER A 7 8.65 1.19 0.72
N LEU A 8 8.58 0.29 -0.27
CA LEU A 8 9.50 0.23 -1.39
C LEU A 8 9.59 1.59 -2.10
N SER A 9 8.45 2.17 -2.47
CA SER A 9 8.43 3.39 -3.29
C SER A 9 8.92 4.62 -2.54
N LEU A 10 8.56 4.79 -1.26
CA LEU A 10 9.02 5.92 -0.44
C LEU A 10 10.53 5.89 -0.29
N TRP A 11 11.08 4.75 0.12
CA TRP A 11 12.51 4.61 0.36
C TRP A 11 13.31 4.56 -0.94
N ALA A 12 12.80 3.94 -2.01
CA ALA A 12 13.46 3.96 -3.32
C ALA A 12 13.55 5.38 -3.90
N ASN A 13 12.49 6.20 -3.81
CA ASN A 13 12.57 7.60 -4.21
C ASN A 13 13.58 8.38 -3.37
N ALA A 14 13.56 8.20 -2.04
CA ALA A 14 14.51 8.84 -1.13
C ALA A 14 15.97 8.51 -1.49
N TRP A 15 16.22 7.22 -1.71
CA TRP A 15 17.53 6.69 -2.02
C TRP A 15 18.04 7.17 -3.39
N LEU A 16 17.21 7.07 -4.43
CA LEU A 16 17.58 7.52 -5.78
C LEU A 16 17.76 9.05 -5.86
N ALA A 17 17.08 9.80 -4.99
CA ALA A 17 17.29 11.25 -4.83
C ALA A 17 18.50 11.61 -3.94
N GLY A 18 19.21 10.62 -3.38
CA GLY A 18 20.36 10.84 -2.50
C GLY A 18 20.02 11.33 -1.09
N LYS A 19 18.76 11.19 -0.66
CA LYS A 19 18.27 11.55 0.68
C LYS A 19 18.27 10.36 1.66
N ALA A 20 18.57 9.15 1.18
CA ALA A 20 18.68 7.92 1.97
C ALA A 20 19.76 6.99 1.39
N ALA A 21 20.24 6.04 2.19
CA ALA A 21 21.12 4.96 1.75
C ALA A 21 20.31 3.82 1.10
N PRO A 22 20.95 2.97 0.27
CA PRO A 22 20.30 1.76 -0.22
C PRO A 22 19.87 0.83 0.92
N ASP A 23 20.62 0.79 2.02
CA ASP A 23 20.33 -0.04 3.18
C ASP A 23 19.02 0.38 3.86
N ASP A 24 18.68 1.68 3.86
CA ASP A 24 17.40 2.16 4.41
C ASP A 24 16.19 1.58 3.66
N VAL A 25 16.33 1.31 2.35
CA VAL A 25 15.30 0.62 1.55
C VAL A 25 15.12 -0.81 2.06
N LEU A 26 16.23 -1.50 2.36
CA LEU A 26 16.20 -2.89 2.77
C LEU A 26 15.69 -3.04 4.20
N ASP A 27 16.10 -2.15 5.09
CA ASP A 27 15.61 -2.08 6.46
C ASP A 27 14.09 -1.87 6.48
N ALA A 28 13.58 -0.96 5.65
CA ALA A 28 12.14 -0.73 5.52
C ALA A 28 11.37 -1.95 5.00
N LEU A 29 11.98 -2.73 4.08
CA LEU A 29 11.38 -3.95 3.54
C LEU A 29 11.45 -5.15 4.51
N SER A 30 12.48 -5.22 5.35
CA SER A 30 12.65 -6.30 6.33
C SER A 30 11.53 -6.38 7.37
N LEU A 31 10.77 -5.29 7.55
CA LEU A 31 9.57 -5.25 8.39
C LEU A 31 8.40 -6.05 7.80
N TRP A 32 8.43 -6.36 6.50
CA TRP A 32 7.37 -7.09 5.80
C TRP A 32 7.66 -8.58 5.69
N ALA A 33 8.90 -8.96 5.41
CA ALA A 33 9.31 -10.36 5.37
C ALA A 33 10.82 -10.48 5.57
N PRO A 34 11.31 -11.57 6.19
CA PRO A 34 12.74 -11.74 6.49
C PRO A 34 13.61 -11.91 5.24
N LYS A 35 13.03 -12.36 4.12
CA LYS A 35 13.70 -12.53 2.84
C LYS A 35 12.98 -11.74 1.76
N GLN A 36 13.76 -11.06 0.91
CA GLN A 36 13.28 -10.27 -0.21
C GLN A 36 13.90 -10.79 -1.50
N SER A 37 13.05 -11.11 -2.48
CA SER A 37 13.47 -11.56 -3.81
C SER A 37 12.79 -10.76 -4.91
N VAL A 38 13.31 -10.85 -6.14
CA VAL A 38 12.73 -10.23 -7.32
C VAL A 38 12.85 -11.19 -8.50
N THR A 39 11.82 -11.26 -9.31
CA THR A 39 11.78 -12.13 -10.49
C THR A 39 11.10 -11.42 -11.66
N ALA A 40 11.51 -11.73 -12.89
CA ALA A 40 10.85 -11.22 -14.07
C ALA A 40 9.67 -12.13 -14.44
N TYR A 41 8.52 -11.55 -14.77
CA TYR A 41 7.36 -12.28 -15.28
C TYR A 41 7.51 -12.65 -16.76
N ASP A 42 8.22 -11.81 -17.52
CA ASP A 42 8.41 -11.98 -18.95
C ASP A 42 9.80 -11.52 -19.40
N ALA A 43 10.22 -11.97 -20.59
CA ALA A 43 11.55 -11.67 -21.15
C ALA A 43 11.78 -10.17 -21.43
N VAL A 44 10.72 -9.39 -21.65
CA VAL A 44 10.83 -7.94 -21.90
C VAL A 44 11.12 -7.22 -20.58
N ALA A 45 10.41 -7.59 -19.52
CA ALA A 45 10.66 -7.10 -18.16
C ALA A 45 12.10 -7.43 -17.72
N ALA A 46 12.56 -8.65 -17.99
CA ALA A 46 13.94 -9.08 -17.74
C ALA A 46 14.94 -8.19 -18.49
N GLY A 47 14.69 -7.92 -19.79
CA GLY A 47 15.52 -7.03 -20.60
C GLY A 47 15.59 -5.59 -20.08
N HIS A 48 14.48 -5.03 -19.61
CA HIS A 48 14.44 -3.67 -19.06
C HIS A 48 15.14 -3.55 -17.70
N THR A 49 15.24 -4.65 -16.94
CA THR A 49 15.68 -4.62 -15.54
C THR A 49 16.99 -5.34 -15.27
N GLY A 50 17.50 -6.10 -16.23
CA GLY A 50 18.70 -6.92 -16.08
C GLY A 50 18.49 -8.20 -15.24
N LEU A 51 17.24 -8.59 -15.01
CA LEU A 51 16.91 -9.82 -14.29
C LEU A 51 17.19 -11.07 -15.14
N PRO A 52 17.52 -12.22 -14.51
CA PRO A 52 17.67 -13.49 -15.22
C PRO A 52 16.33 -13.94 -15.82
N TRP A 53 16.42 -14.63 -16.96
CA TRP A 53 15.29 -15.27 -17.65
C TRP A 53 15.83 -16.38 -18.59
N PRO A 54 15.18 -17.55 -18.74
CA PRO A 54 13.91 -17.96 -18.13
C PRO A 54 14.05 -18.64 -16.77
N ASP A 55 15.29 -18.75 -16.26
CA ASP A 55 15.53 -19.35 -14.94
C ASP A 55 14.90 -18.44 -13.89
N MET A 56 13.71 -18.82 -13.39
CA MET A 56 12.90 -18.07 -12.41
C MET A 56 13.49 -18.17 -11.00
N ASP A 57 14.81 -18.23 -10.87
CA ASP A 57 15.45 -18.20 -9.57
C ASP A 57 15.24 -16.81 -8.97
N ASP A 58 14.51 -16.79 -7.87
CA ASP A 58 14.23 -15.60 -7.07
C ASP A 58 15.52 -14.87 -6.72
N ALA A 59 15.78 -13.78 -7.44
CA ALA A 59 17.03 -13.05 -7.30
C ALA A 59 16.98 -12.24 -6.00
N GLY A 60 18.01 -12.38 -5.17
CA GLY A 60 18.00 -11.78 -3.82
C GLY A 60 17.96 -10.24 -3.80
N THR A 61 17.98 -9.70 -2.59
CA THR A 61 17.75 -8.28 -2.29
C THR A 61 18.67 -7.29 -3.04
N VAL A 62 19.92 -7.68 -3.35
CA VAL A 62 20.83 -6.84 -4.16
C VAL A 62 20.31 -6.68 -5.59
N SER A 63 19.72 -7.72 -6.16
CA SER A 63 19.11 -7.69 -7.50
C SER A 63 17.90 -6.77 -7.52
N LEU A 64 17.09 -6.73 -6.46
CA LEU A 64 15.98 -5.77 -6.35
C LEU A 64 16.48 -4.32 -6.47
N LEU A 65 17.55 -3.96 -5.76
CA LEU A 65 18.15 -2.62 -5.88
C LEU A 65 18.71 -2.33 -7.29
N GLN A 66 19.23 -3.36 -7.97
CA GLN A 66 19.69 -3.23 -9.36
C GLN A 66 18.53 -3.03 -10.32
N THR A 67 17.45 -3.81 -10.16
CA THR A 67 16.18 -3.70 -10.90
C THR A 67 15.62 -2.29 -10.81
N LEU A 68 15.53 -1.70 -9.60
CA LEU A 68 15.03 -0.33 -9.42
C LEU A 68 15.88 0.69 -10.19
N ARG A 69 17.22 0.61 -10.08
CA ARG A 69 18.12 1.51 -10.80
C ARG A 69 18.05 1.33 -12.32
N ALA A 70 17.93 0.09 -12.79
CA ALA A 70 17.84 -0.22 -14.21
C ALA A 70 16.52 0.30 -14.80
N ALA A 71 15.40 0.05 -14.12
CA ALA A 71 14.06 0.44 -14.55
C ALA A 71 13.87 1.97 -14.62
N VAL A 72 14.39 2.72 -13.64
CA VAL A 72 14.32 4.20 -13.68
C VAL A 72 15.25 4.79 -14.76
N GLY A 73 16.27 4.03 -15.18
CA GLY A 73 17.29 4.46 -16.12
C GLY A 73 18.49 5.12 -15.45
N ARG A 74 19.65 5.07 -16.11
CA ARG A 74 20.84 5.80 -15.67
C ARG A 74 20.71 7.28 -16.06
N PRO A 75 21.18 8.23 -15.24
CA PRO A 75 21.29 9.61 -15.66
C PRO A 75 22.19 9.70 -16.90
N VAL A 76 21.61 10.04 -18.04
CA VAL A 76 22.37 10.25 -19.28
C VAL A 76 23.08 11.61 -19.19
N VAL A 77 24.43 11.56 -19.17
CA VAL A 77 25.46 12.62 -19.29
C VAL A 77 25.97 13.33 -18.01
N PRO A 78 27.29 13.31 -17.73
CA PRO A 78 27.95 14.07 -16.65
C PRO A 78 28.13 15.59 -16.87
N ASN A 79 27.69 16.15 -18.01
CA ASN A 79 28.08 17.49 -18.49
C ASN A 79 26.90 18.43 -18.86
N GLY A 80 25.66 18.04 -18.54
CA GLY A 80 24.50 18.94 -18.61
C GLY A 80 24.16 19.50 -17.22
N PRO A 81 23.42 20.62 -17.11
CA PRO A 81 22.91 21.03 -15.81
C PRO A 81 22.10 19.88 -15.21
N ASN A 82 22.62 19.31 -14.12
CA ASN A 82 21.90 18.36 -13.27
C ASN A 82 20.57 19.04 -12.93
N VAL A 83 19.46 18.60 -13.52
CA VAL A 83 18.13 19.06 -13.11
C VAL A 83 17.66 18.06 -12.05
N PRO A 84 17.67 18.42 -10.75
CA PRO A 84 17.34 17.53 -9.64
C PRO A 84 15.90 16.95 -9.71
N GLY A 85 15.09 17.35 -10.68
CA GLY A 85 13.72 16.88 -10.88
C GLY A 85 13.49 15.90 -12.03
N ARG A 86 14.51 15.42 -12.76
CA ARG A 86 14.27 14.57 -13.95
C ARG A 86 13.66 13.21 -13.60
N LEU A 87 14.09 12.62 -12.48
CA LEU A 87 13.57 11.34 -12.00
C LEU A 87 12.35 11.51 -11.08
N ARG A 88 11.83 12.74 -10.95
CA ARG A 88 10.65 13.01 -10.14
C ARG A 88 9.44 12.33 -10.76
N GLY A 89 8.75 11.50 -9.97
CA GLY A 89 7.55 10.79 -10.41
C GLY A 89 7.84 9.57 -11.30
N THR A 90 9.05 9.00 -11.26
CA THR A 90 9.36 7.75 -11.98
C THR A 90 8.87 6.51 -11.24
N ILE A 91 8.99 6.48 -9.91
CA ILE A 91 8.50 5.37 -9.08
C ILE A 91 7.23 5.82 -8.37
N ASN A 92 6.11 5.15 -8.65
CA ASN A 92 4.79 5.49 -8.13
C ASN A 92 4.08 4.25 -7.57
N VAL A 93 3.17 4.48 -6.62
CA VAL A 93 2.36 3.42 -6.00
C VAL A 93 0.95 3.45 -6.57
N LEU A 94 0.38 2.27 -6.78
CA LEU A 94 -1.03 2.04 -7.04
C LEU A 94 -1.63 1.22 -5.90
N SER A 95 -2.90 1.50 -5.56
CA SER A 95 -3.69 0.70 -4.61
C SER A 95 -5.06 0.38 -5.23
N PRO A 96 -5.09 -0.50 -6.24
CA PRO A 96 -6.33 -0.83 -6.95
C PRO A 96 -7.29 -1.63 -6.06
N VAL A 97 -8.60 -1.46 -6.28
CA VAL A 97 -9.64 -2.32 -5.70
C VAL A 97 -10.70 -2.65 -6.73
N PRO A 98 -11.54 -3.68 -6.50
CA PRO A 98 -12.72 -3.91 -7.33
C PRO A 98 -13.58 -2.64 -7.46
N GLY A 99 -13.79 -2.18 -8.69
CA GLY A 99 -14.57 -0.97 -9.00
C GLY A 99 -13.76 0.32 -9.13
N ASP A 100 -12.49 0.35 -8.71
CA ASP A 100 -11.57 1.46 -8.92
C ASP A 100 -10.17 0.95 -9.25
N VAL A 101 -9.90 0.85 -10.55
CA VAL A 101 -8.67 0.29 -11.14
C VAL A 101 -7.85 1.34 -11.90
N ARG A 102 -8.04 2.62 -11.56
CA ARG A 102 -7.34 3.72 -12.22
C ARG A 102 -5.82 3.55 -12.09
N GLY A 103 -5.10 3.89 -13.16
CA GLY A 103 -3.65 3.70 -13.26
C GLY A 103 -3.21 2.30 -13.73
N LEU A 104 -4.07 1.28 -13.70
CA LEU A 104 -3.73 -0.05 -14.21
C LEU A 104 -3.88 -0.15 -15.74
N PRO A 105 -2.87 -0.65 -16.48
CA PRO A 105 -3.00 -0.95 -17.90
C PRO A 105 -4.05 -2.05 -18.16
N PRO A 106 -5.12 -1.76 -18.93
CA PRO A 106 -6.24 -2.68 -19.11
C PRO A 106 -5.83 -3.95 -19.88
N GLY A 107 -6.41 -5.09 -19.50
CA GLY A 107 -6.20 -6.38 -20.18
C GLY A 107 -4.85 -7.05 -19.92
N THR A 108 -3.96 -6.44 -19.13
CA THR A 108 -2.64 -6.98 -18.82
C THR A 108 -2.67 -8.01 -17.68
N GLN A 109 -1.67 -8.90 -17.62
CA GLN A 109 -1.48 -9.78 -16.46
C GLN A 109 -1.13 -8.95 -15.22
N PHE A 110 -0.22 -7.99 -15.35
CA PHE A 110 0.11 -7.02 -14.30
C PHE A 110 -1.15 -6.42 -13.66
N GLY A 111 -2.11 -5.95 -14.47
CA GLY A 111 -3.35 -5.38 -13.94
C GLY A 111 -4.23 -6.37 -13.17
N ARG A 112 -4.22 -7.66 -13.53
CA ARG A 112 -4.93 -8.71 -12.78
C ARG A 112 -4.26 -8.98 -11.44
N ASP A 113 -2.94 -9.14 -11.45
CA ASP A 113 -2.19 -9.52 -10.25
C ASP A 113 -2.08 -8.35 -9.29
N ALA A 114 -1.91 -7.12 -9.79
CA ALA A 114 -2.00 -5.90 -8.98
C ALA A 114 -3.37 -5.75 -8.32
N LEU A 115 -4.47 -6.08 -9.02
CA LEU A 115 -5.81 -6.05 -8.46
C LEU A 115 -6.02 -7.15 -7.41
N ALA A 116 -5.44 -8.33 -7.61
CA ALA A 116 -5.48 -9.43 -6.65
C ALA A 116 -4.69 -9.10 -5.37
N ALA A 117 -3.50 -8.52 -5.52
CA ALA A 117 -2.67 -8.06 -4.41
C ALA A 117 -3.24 -6.80 -3.72
N GLY A 118 -4.03 -5.99 -4.43
CA GLY A 118 -4.55 -4.70 -3.94
C GLY A 118 -3.50 -3.58 -3.89
N GLU A 119 -2.31 -3.86 -4.43
CA GLU A 119 -1.18 -2.94 -4.48
C GLU A 119 -0.27 -3.24 -5.67
N ALA A 120 0.41 -2.20 -6.15
CA ALA A 120 1.49 -2.34 -7.12
C ALA A 120 2.42 -1.11 -7.10
N VAL A 121 3.59 -1.28 -7.70
CA VAL A 121 4.51 -0.18 -8.02
C VAL A 121 4.62 -0.06 -9.53
N ILE A 122 4.59 1.17 -10.04
CA ILE A 122 4.88 1.51 -11.43
C ILE A 122 6.22 2.22 -11.46
N ILE A 123 7.13 1.74 -12.30
CA ILE A 123 8.40 2.41 -12.59
C ILE A 123 8.40 2.81 -14.06
N THR A 124 8.55 4.11 -14.31
CA THR A 124 8.71 4.67 -15.64
C THR A 124 10.13 5.17 -15.84
N ASN A 125 10.60 5.08 -17.09
CA ASN A 125 11.86 5.69 -17.50
C ASN A 125 11.55 6.94 -18.31
N PRO A 126 12.01 8.14 -17.90
CA PRO A 126 11.72 9.39 -18.62
C PRO A 126 12.35 9.43 -20.02
N ASP A 127 13.38 8.61 -20.27
CA ASP A 127 14.11 8.58 -21.53
C ASP A 127 13.62 7.49 -22.48
N ASP A 128 12.94 6.48 -21.93
CA ASP A 128 12.33 5.40 -22.69
C ASP A 128 10.98 5.00 -22.06
N PRO A 129 9.87 5.67 -22.45
CA PRO A 129 8.54 5.35 -21.94
C PRO A 129 8.09 3.90 -22.21
N ASN A 130 8.71 3.21 -23.17
CA ASN A 130 8.41 1.80 -23.47
C ASN A 130 9.15 0.84 -22.54
N ALA A 131 10.15 1.33 -21.78
CA ALA A 131 10.86 0.57 -20.76
C ALA A 131 10.12 0.51 -19.41
N ALA A 132 8.88 1.03 -19.34
CA ALA A 132 8.09 1.03 -18.12
C ALA A 132 7.81 -0.40 -17.62
N VAL A 133 7.94 -0.59 -16.32
CA VAL A 133 7.69 -1.87 -15.65
C VAL A 133 6.72 -1.70 -14.48
N GLY A 134 5.96 -2.76 -14.22
CA GLY A 134 5.10 -2.88 -13.04
C GLY A 134 5.67 -3.91 -12.08
N LEU A 135 5.61 -3.65 -10.78
CA LEU A 135 6.01 -4.59 -9.74
C LEU A 135 4.79 -4.92 -8.88
N VAL A 136 4.57 -6.21 -8.62
CA VAL A 136 3.53 -6.70 -7.70
C VAL A 136 4.20 -7.52 -6.60
N PRO A 137 3.93 -7.24 -5.31
CA PRO A 137 4.43 -8.05 -4.21
C PRO A 137 3.65 -9.37 -4.08
N GLU A 138 4.37 -10.46 -3.81
CA GLU A 138 3.81 -11.77 -3.49
C GLU A 138 4.46 -12.30 -2.21
N PHE A 139 3.63 -12.64 -1.21
CA PHE A 139 4.11 -13.21 0.04
C PHE A 139 4.20 -14.74 -0.08
N SER A 140 5.29 -15.30 0.41
CA SER A 140 5.48 -16.75 0.54
C SER A 140 5.42 -17.15 2.00
N TYR A 141 4.78 -18.28 2.26
CA TYR A 141 4.61 -18.84 3.60
C TYR A 141 5.25 -20.23 3.65
N GLU A 142 5.91 -20.55 4.76
CA GLU A 142 6.52 -21.85 5.05
C GLU A 142 5.58 -22.66 5.96
N GLY A 143 5.34 -23.92 5.61
CA GLY A 143 4.36 -24.80 6.25
C GLY A 143 3.52 -25.54 5.19
N ASP A 144 3.16 -26.80 5.44
CA ASP A 144 2.29 -27.56 4.55
C ASP A 144 0.82 -27.30 4.91
N GLU A 145 -0.08 -27.29 3.91
CA GLU A 145 -1.53 -27.12 4.15
C GLU A 145 -2.14 -28.27 4.99
N THR A 146 -1.35 -29.32 5.25
CA THR A 146 -1.73 -30.50 6.02
C THR A 146 -1.30 -30.47 7.49
N ASP A 147 -0.47 -29.50 7.89
CA ASP A 147 -0.09 -29.30 9.28
C ASP A 147 -1.15 -28.45 10.03
N ASP A 148 -1.46 -28.82 11.28
CA ASP A 148 -2.38 -28.06 12.15
C ASP A 148 -1.75 -26.71 12.65
N GLU A 149 -0.55 -26.37 12.17
CA GLU A 149 0.17 -25.14 12.50
C GLU A 149 -0.09 -24.04 11.45
N ASP A 150 -0.28 -22.80 11.92
CA ASP A 150 -0.47 -21.66 11.02
C ASP A 150 0.82 -21.44 10.19
N PRO A 151 0.73 -21.33 8.85
CA PRO A 151 1.91 -21.19 8.00
C PRO A 151 2.64 -19.87 8.29
N GLU A 152 3.96 -19.94 8.48
CA GLU A 152 4.78 -18.79 8.89
C GLU A 152 5.23 -17.99 7.67
N LEU A 153 5.11 -16.66 7.72
CA LEU A 153 5.55 -15.79 6.63
C LEU A 153 7.08 -15.83 6.48
N CYS A 154 7.56 -16.29 5.32
CA CYS A 154 8.99 -16.59 5.13
C CYS A 154 9.69 -15.71 4.09
N ALA A 155 8.96 -15.17 3.09
CA ALA A 155 9.54 -14.32 2.06
C ALA A 155 8.54 -13.36 1.42
N LEU A 156 9.07 -12.33 0.78
CA LEU A 156 8.35 -11.41 -0.10
C LEU A 156 9.08 -11.34 -1.45
N SER A 157 8.42 -11.82 -2.51
CA SER A 157 8.91 -11.76 -3.89
C SER A 157 8.28 -10.60 -4.64
N TRP A 158 9.08 -9.89 -5.43
CA TRP A 158 8.64 -8.82 -6.31
C TRP A 158 8.58 -9.32 -7.74
N ILE A 159 7.38 -9.52 -8.28
CA ILE A 159 7.21 -9.96 -9.66
C ILE A 159 7.20 -8.73 -10.57
N VAL A 160 8.13 -8.70 -11.54
CA VAL A 160 8.31 -7.58 -12.47
C VAL A 160 7.69 -7.88 -13.83
N TYR A 161 6.77 -7.03 -14.27
CA TYR A 161 6.05 -7.13 -15.54
C TYR A 161 6.50 -6.05 -16.51
N SER A 162 6.58 -6.38 -17.79
CA SER A 162 6.67 -5.35 -18.83
C SER A 162 5.32 -4.67 -18.98
N LEU A 163 5.32 -3.34 -19.15
CA LEU A 163 4.11 -2.58 -19.43
C LEU A 163 4.07 -2.23 -20.92
N PRO A 164 2.86 -2.14 -21.54
CA PRO A 164 2.73 -1.74 -22.94
C PRO A 164 3.20 -0.29 -23.20
N GLY A 165 3.43 0.49 -22.13
CA GLY A 165 3.95 1.85 -22.11
C GLY A 165 3.74 2.46 -20.73
N ALA A 166 4.35 3.62 -20.48
CA ALA A 166 4.14 4.37 -19.24
C ALA A 166 2.66 4.74 -19.05
N PRO A 167 1.99 4.26 -17.97
CA PRO A 167 0.59 4.59 -17.72
C PRO A 167 0.45 6.05 -17.29
N VAL A 168 -0.69 6.66 -17.63
CA VAL A 168 -1.08 7.95 -17.06
C VAL A 168 -1.56 7.71 -15.64
N LEU A 169 -0.87 8.30 -14.68
CA LEU A 169 -1.21 8.20 -13.26
C LEU A 169 -2.09 9.38 -12.85
N ASP A 170 -3.08 9.11 -12.00
CA ASP A 170 -3.95 10.15 -11.47
C ASP A 170 -3.15 11.10 -10.58
N HIS A 171 -3.32 12.40 -10.82
CA HIS A 171 -2.80 13.41 -9.92
C HIS A 171 -3.74 13.57 -8.74
N HIS A 172 -3.27 13.21 -7.55
CA HIS A 172 -3.97 13.43 -6.31
C HIS A 172 -3.48 14.73 -5.65
N ASP A 173 -4.24 15.81 -5.75
CA ASP A 173 -3.94 17.03 -5.00
C ASP A 173 -4.15 16.79 -3.50
N LEU A 174 -3.11 17.08 -2.71
CA LEU A 174 -3.12 16.82 -1.27
C LEU A 174 -4.18 17.67 -0.54
N GLY A 175 -4.41 18.91 -0.98
CA GLY A 175 -5.38 19.81 -0.37
C GLY A 175 -6.81 19.36 -0.63
N ASP A 176 -7.12 19.01 -1.87
CA ASP A 176 -8.43 18.49 -2.25
C ASP A 176 -8.73 17.16 -1.56
N ALA A 177 -7.76 16.25 -1.49
CA ALA A 177 -7.93 14.97 -0.82
C ALA A 177 -8.11 15.13 0.70
N GLU A 178 -7.36 16.05 1.32
CA GLU A 178 -7.50 16.39 2.74
C GLU A 178 -8.88 17.02 3.04
N TYR A 179 -9.37 17.90 2.18
CA TYR A 179 -10.71 18.48 2.28
C TYR A 179 -11.80 17.40 2.12
N ALA A 180 -11.68 16.57 1.08
CA ALA A 180 -12.60 15.49 0.80
C ALA A 180 -12.69 14.52 1.99
N LEU A 181 -11.56 14.15 2.59
CA LEU A 181 -11.51 13.31 3.78
C LEU A 181 -12.29 13.93 4.95
N ARG A 182 -12.04 15.21 5.27
CA ARG A 182 -12.78 15.90 6.36
C ARG A 182 -14.28 15.99 6.08
N SER A 183 -14.65 16.27 4.83
CA SER A 183 -16.04 16.35 4.40
C SER A 183 -16.74 15.00 4.50
N ALA A 184 -16.08 13.92 4.06
CA ALA A 184 -16.63 12.57 4.09
C ALA A 184 -16.79 12.05 5.53
N VAL A 185 -15.81 12.29 6.40
CA VAL A 185 -15.90 11.94 7.83
C VAL A 185 -17.07 12.67 8.49
N ARG A 186 -17.26 13.96 8.22
CA ARG A 186 -18.40 14.72 8.75
C ARG A 186 -19.72 14.15 8.25
N SER A 187 -19.84 13.91 6.94
CA SER A 187 -21.06 13.33 6.35
C SER A 187 -21.37 11.94 6.90
N ALA A 188 -20.35 11.11 7.16
CA ALA A 188 -20.53 9.80 7.76
C ALA A 188 -21.00 9.90 9.22
N ALA A 189 -20.42 10.81 10.00
CA ALA A 189 -20.84 11.08 11.37
C ALA A 189 -22.30 11.59 11.44
N ASP A 190 -22.68 12.51 10.55
CA ASP A 190 -24.06 13.02 10.45
C ASP A 190 -25.03 11.87 10.10
N ALA A 191 -24.68 11.02 9.13
CA ALA A 191 -25.49 9.87 8.74
C ALA A 191 -25.67 8.88 9.91
N LEU A 192 -24.59 8.51 10.61
CA LEU A 192 -24.65 7.63 11.78
C LEU A 192 -25.47 8.23 12.93
N GLY A 193 -25.39 9.55 13.13
CA GLY A 193 -26.24 10.27 14.10
C GLY A 193 -27.72 10.22 13.74
N THR A 194 -28.08 10.41 12.46
CA THR A 194 -29.50 10.31 12.03
C THR A 194 -30.09 8.90 12.18
N ILE A 195 -29.26 7.86 12.06
CA ILE A 195 -29.68 6.47 12.23
C ILE A 195 -29.93 6.14 13.72
N GLY A 196 -29.50 7.00 14.66
CA GLY A 196 -29.71 6.79 16.09
C GLY A 196 -28.87 5.65 16.66
N LEU A 197 -27.73 5.33 16.04
CA LEU A 197 -26.74 4.36 16.54
C LEU A 197 -25.95 4.88 17.77
N GLU A 198 -26.52 5.84 18.50
CA GLU A 198 -25.97 6.43 19.73
C GLU A 198 -26.04 5.42 20.88
N GLY A 199 -25.21 4.37 20.80
CA GLY A 199 -25.20 3.31 21.79
C GLY A 199 -25.05 1.93 21.18
N ALA A 200 -23.95 1.69 20.46
CA ALA A 200 -23.42 0.34 20.32
C ALA A 200 -22.86 -0.10 21.70
N ALA A 201 -23.76 -0.31 22.67
CA ALA A 201 -23.46 -0.84 23.99
C ALA A 201 -23.13 -2.32 23.83
N GLY A 202 -21.85 -2.60 23.56
CA GLY A 202 -21.37 -3.95 23.35
C GLY A 202 -19.91 -4.02 22.93
N VAL A 203 -19.11 -2.96 23.07
CA VAL A 203 -17.66 -3.02 22.90
C VAL A 203 -17.05 -2.43 24.15
N GLU A 204 -16.26 -3.22 24.87
CA GLU A 204 -15.73 -2.84 26.18
C GLU A 204 -14.74 -1.66 26.06
N ASP A 205 -13.94 -1.61 24.99
CA ASP A 205 -13.08 -0.47 24.65
C ASP A 205 -12.79 -0.35 23.14
N PRO A 206 -13.67 0.29 22.34
CA PRO A 206 -13.44 0.47 20.91
C PRO A 206 -12.25 1.40 20.61
N ARG A 207 -11.89 2.30 21.53
CA ARG A 207 -10.75 3.21 21.36
C ARG A 207 -9.44 2.45 21.53
N GLY A 208 -9.36 1.56 22.51
CA GLY A 208 -8.22 0.66 22.71
C GLY A 208 -7.97 -0.22 21.49
N LEU A 209 -9.02 -0.77 20.87
CA LEU A 209 -8.89 -1.55 19.63
C LEU A 209 -8.35 -0.72 18.45
N VAL A 210 -8.84 0.51 18.27
CA VAL A 210 -8.31 1.42 17.25
C VAL A 210 -6.84 1.72 17.50
N GLU A 211 -6.47 2.02 18.76
CA GLU A 211 -5.08 2.28 19.12
C GLU A 211 -4.19 1.06 18.88
N GLN A 212 -4.66 -0.15 19.16
CA GLN A 212 -3.95 -1.40 18.87
C GLN A 212 -3.70 -1.58 17.37
N VAL A 213 -4.71 -1.31 16.53
CA VAL A 213 -4.56 -1.34 15.06
C VAL A 213 -3.52 -0.30 14.62
N LEU A 214 -3.56 0.91 15.18
CA LEU A 214 -2.58 1.95 14.85
C LEU A 214 -1.16 1.59 15.30
N GLU A 215 -0.99 1.03 16.50
CA GLU A 215 0.30 0.63 17.07
C GLU A 215 1.00 -0.41 16.18
N SER A 216 0.25 -1.36 15.62
CA SER A 216 0.81 -2.37 14.70
C SER A 216 1.56 -1.75 13.52
N THR A 217 1.13 -0.56 13.09
CA THR A 217 1.70 0.15 11.94
C THR A 217 2.84 1.12 12.27
N ARG A 218 3.12 1.38 13.56
CA ARG A 218 4.14 2.35 13.99
C ARG A 218 5.57 1.92 13.70
N HIS A 219 5.78 0.64 13.42
CA HIS A 219 7.10 0.10 13.07
C HIS A 219 7.60 0.64 11.72
N HIS A 220 6.70 1.02 10.81
CA HIS A 220 7.07 1.53 9.49
C HIS A 220 7.55 2.98 9.58
N ARG A 221 8.84 3.18 9.29
CA ARG A 221 9.46 4.51 9.25
C ARG A 221 9.18 5.22 7.93
N ILE A 222 9.19 6.54 8.00
CA ILE A 222 9.04 7.43 6.85
C ILE A 222 10.37 8.18 6.64
N PRO A 223 10.81 8.41 5.39
CA PRO A 223 12.00 9.22 5.13
C PRO A 223 11.92 10.66 5.69
N ASP A 224 13.06 11.20 6.14
CA ASP A 224 13.15 12.51 6.82
C ASP A 224 12.68 13.71 5.98
N HIS A 225 12.70 13.59 4.66
CA HIS A 225 12.28 14.65 3.75
C HIS A 225 10.75 14.78 3.63
N ALA A 226 9.98 13.89 4.27
CA ALA A 226 8.53 13.87 4.17
C ALA A 226 7.88 15.16 4.70
N PRO A 227 7.00 15.82 3.92
CA PRO A 227 6.36 17.05 4.35
C PRO A 227 5.40 16.80 5.53
N SER A 228 5.50 17.62 6.58
CA SER A 228 4.65 17.51 7.78
C SER A 228 3.14 17.51 7.47
N ARG A 229 2.72 18.27 6.45
CA ARG A 229 1.33 18.27 5.98
C ARG A 229 0.91 16.90 5.43
N ALA A 230 1.76 16.26 4.62
CA ALA A 230 1.47 14.96 4.05
C ALA A 230 1.42 13.88 5.13
N LEU A 231 2.36 13.91 6.08
CA LEU A 231 2.37 13.03 7.25
C LEU A 231 1.07 13.12 8.04
N ARG A 232 0.61 14.34 8.36
CA ARG A 232 -0.65 14.55 9.08
C ARG A 232 -1.87 14.03 8.31
N VAL A 233 -1.91 14.20 6.99
CA VAL A 233 -3.01 13.67 6.17
C VAL A 233 -2.98 12.14 6.15
N LEU A 234 -1.78 11.56 6.02
CA LEU A 234 -1.56 10.13 6.09
C LEU A 234 -2.09 9.60 7.43
N GLU A 235 -1.56 10.08 8.57
CA GLU A 235 -1.98 9.70 9.93
C GLU A 235 -3.49 9.80 10.16
N ASN A 236 -4.11 10.90 9.75
CA ASN A 236 -5.57 11.06 9.83
C ASN A 236 -6.30 9.99 9.01
N ALA A 237 -5.82 9.69 7.80
CA ALA A 237 -6.40 8.64 6.99
C ALA A 237 -6.21 7.25 7.63
N ALA A 238 -5.08 6.95 8.30
CA ALA A 238 -4.93 5.71 9.09
C ALA A 238 -5.96 5.62 10.21
N HIS A 239 -6.12 6.71 10.95
CA HIS A 239 -7.01 6.73 12.09
C HIS A 239 -8.44 6.41 11.64
N VAL A 240 -8.88 6.99 10.53
CA VAL A 240 -10.19 6.70 9.93
C VAL A 240 -10.25 5.27 9.39
N ASP A 241 -9.22 4.79 8.70
CA ASP A 241 -9.09 3.40 8.21
C ASP A 241 -9.23 2.39 9.37
N ALA A 242 -8.57 2.65 10.50
CA ALA A 242 -8.62 1.84 11.71
C ALA A 242 -10.01 1.82 12.34
N ILE A 243 -10.70 2.98 12.42
CA ILE A 243 -12.10 3.05 12.87
C ILE A 243 -12.99 2.16 11.99
N ILE A 244 -12.84 2.25 10.67
CA ILE A 244 -13.63 1.45 9.73
C ILE A 244 -13.32 -0.04 9.92
N ALA A 245 -12.05 -0.41 10.03
CA ALA A 245 -11.61 -1.80 10.21
C ALA A 245 -12.15 -2.42 11.51
N VAL A 246 -12.01 -1.71 12.64
CA VAL A 246 -12.58 -2.15 13.93
C VAL A 246 -14.09 -2.28 13.83
N SER A 247 -14.77 -1.30 13.23
CA SER A 247 -16.22 -1.34 13.03
C SER A 247 -16.65 -2.54 12.19
N ALA A 248 -15.92 -2.87 11.13
CA ALA A 248 -16.22 -4.02 10.27
C ALA A 248 -15.92 -5.37 10.94
N GLY A 249 -14.84 -5.47 11.73
CA GLY A 249 -14.47 -6.66 12.48
C GLY A 249 -15.50 -7.02 13.56
N LEU A 250 -16.01 -6.00 14.26
CA LEU A 250 -17.10 -6.15 15.21
C LEU A 250 -18.38 -6.69 14.56
N SER A 251 -18.69 -6.29 13.32
CA SER A 251 -19.84 -6.82 12.57
C SER A 251 -19.69 -8.30 12.21
N ARG A 252 -18.47 -8.77 11.90
CA ARG A 252 -18.23 -10.19 11.50
C ARG A 252 -18.20 -11.15 12.70
N LEU A 253 -17.76 -10.68 13.87
CA LEU A 253 -17.75 -11.47 15.10
C LEU A 253 -19.17 -11.80 15.60
N SER A 254 -20.19 -11.05 15.17
CA SER A 254 -21.59 -11.31 15.52
C SER A 254 -22.25 -12.43 14.70
N ASP A 255 -21.61 -12.90 13.62
CA ASP A 255 -22.13 -13.92 12.69
C ASP A 255 -21.32 -15.23 12.68
N ALA A 256 -20.31 -15.40 13.55
CA ALA A 256 -19.41 -16.55 13.53
C ALA A 256 -19.81 -17.71 14.47
N ASP A 257 -19.92 -18.90 13.88
CA ASP A 257 -19.89 -20.22 14.54
C ASP A 257 -18.50 -20.44 15.22
N PRO A 258 -18.36 -21.20 16.32
CA PRO A 258 -17.23 -21.15 17.27
C PRO A 258 -15.81 -21.49 16.75
N LEU A 259 -15.62 -21.81 15.47
CA LEU A 259 -14.34 -22.27 14.92
C LEU A 259 -13.48 -21.16 14.31
N GLY A 260 -14.03 -19.96 14.05
CA GLY A 260 -13.29 -18.83 13.45
C GLY A 260 -12.72 -17.80 14.45
N ALA A 261 -12.86 -18.04 15.76
CA ALA A 261 -12.67 -17.04 16.82
C ALA A 261 -11.22 -16.88 17.34
N ARG A 262 -10.18 -17.15 16.54
CA ARG A 262 -8.80 -17.28 17.10
C ARG A 262 -7.77 -16.21 16.74
N VAL A 263 -8.13 -15.12 16.06
CA VAL A 263 -7.20 -13.97 15.88
C VAL A 263 -7.36 -12.88 16.96
N VAL A 264 -8.35 -12.96 17.84
CA VAL A 264 -8.46 -12.08 19.04
C VAL A 264 -8.93 -12.90 20.24
N ALA A 265 -8.11 -13.83 20.71
CA ALA A 265 -8.39 -14.57 21.94
C ALA A 265 -8.12 -13.67 23.15
N GLY A 266 -9.19 -13.12 23.74
CA GLY A 266 -9.09 -12.45 25.04
C GLY A 266 -10.23 -11.54 25.50
N VAL A 267 -11.33 -11.38 24.74
CA VAL A 267 -12.45 -10.52 25.17
C VAL A 267 -13.79 -11.24 24.96
N ASP A 268 -14.47 -11.57 26.07
CA ASP A 268 -15.87 -12.04 26.06
C ASP A 268 -16.79 -10.85 25.76
N VAL A 269 -17.10 -10.64 24.49
CA VAL A 269 -18.02 -9.56 24.08
C VAL A 269 -19.46 -10.08 24.04
N ALA A 270 -20.15 -10.00 25.18
CA ALA A 270 -21.59 -10.24 25.28
C ALA A 270 -22.36 -8.96 24.87
N GLY A 271 -22.60 -8.80 23.57
CA GLY A 271 -23.50 -7.77 23.04
C GLY A 271 -24.17 -8.23 21.76
N THR A 272 -25.48 -8.49 21.81
CA THR A 272 -26.27 -8.84 20.62
C THR A 272 -26.55 -7.58 19.80
N GLN A 273 -25.64 -7.19 18.92
CA GLN A 273 -25.98 -6.20 17.88
C GLN A 273 -26.89 -6.87 16.85
N SER A 274 -27.99 -6.21 16.46
CA SER A 274 -28.82 -6.72 15.36
C SER A 274 -28.01 -6.66 14.06
N SER A 275 -27.85 -7.79 13.37
CA SER A 275 -27.19 -7.89 12.05
C SER A 275 -27.65 -6.80 11.06
N SER A 276 -28.94 -6.40 11.13
CA SER A 276 -29.49 -5.30 10.33
C SER A 276 -28.87 -3.92 10.62
N GLN A 277 -28.57 -3.60 11.88
CA GLN A 277 -27.93 -2.35 12.27
C GLN A 277 -26.45 -2.30 11.87
N ALA A 278 -25.75 -3.43 12.01
CA ALA A 278 -24.37 -3.57 11.56
C ALA A 278 -24.24 -3.39 10.04
N GLN A 279 -25.19 -3.92 9.27
CA GLN A 279 -25.25 -3.73 7.82
C GLN A 279 -25.51 -2.28 7.43
N ILE A 280 -26.46 -1.60 8.10
CA ILE A 280 -26.76 -0.17 7.86
C ILE A 280 -25.53 0.70 8.15
N ALA A 281 -24.82 0.44 9.24
CA ALA A 281 -23.59 1.16 9.59
C ALA A 281 -22.48 0.93 8.54
N SER A 282 -22.30 -0.33 8.09
CA SER A 282 -21.35 -0.69 7.04
C SER A 282 -21.64 0.02 5.71
N ASP A 283 -22.92 0.09 5.32
CA ASP A 283 -23.35 0.77 4.10
C ASP A 283 -23.15 2.30 4.18
N ALA A 284 -23.37 2.90 5.36
CA ALA A 284 -23.09 4.31 5.58
C ALA A 284 -21.59 4.65 5.50
N LEU A 285 -20.72 3.72 5.91
CA LEU A 285 -19.25 3.90 5.88
C LEU A 285 -18.62 3.55 4.53
N ARG A 286 -19.31 2.80 3.66
CA ARG A 286 -18.76 2.36 2.36
C ARG A 286 -18.18 3.50 1.50
N PRO A 287 -18.82 4.69 1.36
CA PRO A 287 -18.25 5.80 0.59
C PRO A 287 -16.94 6.34 1.18
N LEU A 288 -16.74 6.20 2.49
CA LEU A 288 -15.56 6.70 3.19
C LEU A 288 -14.29 5.94 2.79
N ASN A 289 -14.39 4.64 2.47
CA ASN A 289 -13.26 3.81 2.03
C ASN A 289 -12.53 4.39 0.82
N GLY A 290 -13.27 4.84 -0.21
CA GLY A 290 -12.68 5.42 -1.41
C GLY A 290 -11.96 6.74 -1.12
N VAL A 291 -12.54 7.57 -0.24
CA VAL A 291 -11.95 8.85 0.15
C VAL A 291 -10.70 8.67 1.01
N VAL A 292 -10.71 7.73 1.97
CA VAL A 292 -9.54 7.37 2.77
C VAL A 292 -8.41 6.88 1.89
N ARG A 293 -8.69 6.00 0.92
CA ARG A 293 -7.69 5.54 -0.04
C ARG A 293 -7.13 6.71 -0.85
N SER A 294 -7.98 7.58 -1.40
CA SER A 294 -7.53 8.75 -2.17
C SER A 294 -6.65 9.68 -1.34
N ALA A 295 -7.00 9.94 -0.07
CA ALA A 295 -6.19 10.73 0.84
C ALA A 295 -4.83 10.07 1.15
N ARG A 296 -4.79 8.74 1.32
CA ARG A 296 -3.53 7.98 1.47
C ARG A 296 -2.65 8.12 0.22
N MET A 297 -3.21 7.92 -0.97
CA MET A 297 -2.47 8.06 -2.23
C MET A 297 -1.98 9.48 -2.48
N ALA A 298 -2.78 10.50 -2.14
CA ALA A 298 -2.35 11.90 -2.19
C ALA A 298 -1.16 12.19 -1.26
N ALA A 299 -1.23 11.72 -0.02
CA ALA A 299 -0.17 11.90 0.95
C ALA A 299 1.12 11.16 0.55
N VAL A 300 1.01 9.88 0.16
CA VAL A 300 2.14 9.09 -0.34
C VAL A 300 2.75 9.78 -1.56
N SER A 301 1.95 10.15 -2.55
CA SER A 301 2.43 10.85 -3.75
C SER A 301 3.16 12.15 -3.40
N ALA A 302 2.64 12.96 -2.47
CA ALA A 302 3.32 14.17 -2.01
C ALA A 302 4.69 13.88 -1.37
N ILE A 303 4.82 12.78 -0.61
CA ILE A 303 6.11 12.35 -0.03
C ILE A 303 7.06 11.89 -1.13
N LEU A 304 6.62 11.01 -2.05
CA LEU A 304 7.45 10.54 -3.18
C LEU A 304 8.05 11.71 -3.97
N HIS A 305 7.23 12.72 -4.28
CA HIS A 305 7.66 13.90 -5.03
C HIS A 305 8.60 14.82 -4.24
N SER A 306 8.49 14.86 -2.91
CA SER A 306 9.29 15.72 -2.07
C SER A 306 10.76 15.28 -1.95
N ALA A 307 11.07 14.01 -2.21
CA ALA A 307 12.44 13.51 -2.27
C ALA A 307 13.31 14.30 -3.28
N TRP A 308 12.66 14.78 -4.34
CA TRP A 308 13.27 15.43 -5.50
C TRP A 308 13.17 16.96 -5.47
N ASN A 309 12.66 17.54 -4.37
CA ASN A 309 12.67 18.98 -4.16
C ASN A 309 13.98 19.37 -3.45
N ASP A 310 14.70 20.34 -3.99
CA ASP A 310 15.83 21.01 -3.33
C ASP A 310 15.37 22.25 -2.58
#